data_AF-A0A414CEQ9-F1
#
_entry.id   AF-A0A414CEQ9-F1
#
_cell.length_a   1.000
_cell.length_b   1.000
_cell.length_c   1.000
_cell.angle_alpha   90.00
_cell.angle_beta   90.00
_cell.angle_gamma   90.00
#
_symmetry.space_group_name_H-M   'P 1'
#
loop_
_entity.id
_entity.type
_entity.pdbx_description
1 polymer ?
#
loop_
_entity_poly.entity_id
_entity_poly.type
_entity_poly.pdbx_seq_one_letter_code
_entity_poly.pdbx_strand_id
1 'polypeptide(L)'
;MSSKEYGSYNFREGFKIDEGNFKNLLPTSIIKHESTHYKSFVFSIFGTFYRMWSKLLDLQELRRSKPLFDHLQMYFSKMQEQAATYNEIVDELSKLDESEYDDYLKNFRDSNKKYYKYFDAMRRNSNGVLGTLHIKEINAAKNTDKLHELIDTILFLSFSIDIKQFSLEKWQKITDIDSDMTTNEQLNPNKRFQMILNNLIYDPQGNCITIDMESLSETLRIPNPSDYDTLDDYHKIFERLLGKKYSLPILILISKSGVETDESIFKDEVLMAYPSLPIFRPTENLFLNPIKLLDANNVLGQKEKYKYAQIITQNYFKSWAIHLINETKMVIIEDVNEMSSAMLLLNQLIKQFDLTVTTSSKLPFKILDRIEYDVFVFMTRPISENLKYINDEYRDGYYNIVKNDDMNFLLVKKNRIMLIQPLIASQINLVKSRLDQIANKNFLMLLSNKALESIDLYFMDRQLNADDKMIDQFFSNLNKANDEYLRLGNT
;
A
#
# COMPACT_ATOMS: atom_id res chain seq x y z
N MET A 1 3.56 -25.06 12.88
CA MET A 1 4.10 -23.89 12.14
C MET A 1 4.24 -22.75 13.13
N SER A 2 5.34 -21.99 13.11
CA SER A 2 5.61 -20.95 14.11
C SER A 2 4.70 -19.74 13.92
N SER A 3 4.31 -19.12 15.03
CA SER A 3 3.46 -17.93 15.16
C SER A 3 4.09 -16.64 14.61
N LYS A 4 4.57 -16.60 13.38
CA LYS A 4 5.14 -15.39 12.78
C LYS A 4 4.24 -14.92 11.65
N GLU A 5 3.68 -13.73 11.80
CA GLU A 5 3.02 -12.98 10.74
C GLU A 5 4.05 -12.82 9.60
N TYR A 6 3.85 -13.56 8.51
CA TYR A 6 4.77 -13.59 7.35
C TYR A 6 4.34 -12.62 6.23
N GLY A 7 3.21 -11.94 6.46
CA GLY A 7 2.72 -10.81 5.71
C GLY A 7 2.72 -9.56 6.58
N SER A 8 2.64 -8.39 5.95
CA SER A 8 2.38 -7.15 6.65
C SER A 8 1.52 -6.24 5.78
N TYR A 9 0.38 -5.82 6.30
CA TYR A 9 -0.43 -4.81 5.65
C TYR A 9 0.19 -3.42 5.78
N ASN A 10 0.40 -2.75 4.65
CA ASN A 10 0.80 -1.34 4.60
C ASN A 10 -0.37 -0.50 4.10
N PHE A 11 -0.93 0.32 5.00
CA PHE A 11 -2.10 1.17 4.74
C PHE A 11 -1.97 2.04 3.48
N ARG A 12 -0.74 2.38 3.06
CA ARG A 12 -0.50 3.22 1.89
C ARG A 12 -0.48 2.45 0.59
N GLU A 13 0.04 1.22 0.57
CA GLU A 13 0.60 0.58 -0.65
C GLU A 13 0.16 -0.85 -0.92
N GLY A 14 -0.77 -1.39 -0.12
CA GLY A 14 -1.16 -2.80 -0.18
C GLY A 14 -0.42 -3.62 0.87
N PHE A 15 -0.29 -4.93 0.66
CA PHE A 15 0.38 -5.80 1.62
C PHE A 15 1.71 -6.33 1.09
N LYS A 16 2.65 -6.49 2.02
CA LYS A 16 3.98 -7.00 1.75
C LYS A 16 4.09 -8.45 2.23
N ILE A 17 4.70 -9.31 1.41
CA ILE A 17 4.90 -10.73 1.68
C ILE A 17 6.40 -11.00 1.73
N ASP A 18 6.87 -11.62 2.80
CA ASP A 18 8.28 -12.02 2.97
C ASP A 18 8.46 -13.49 2.59
N GLU A 19 8.84 -13.73 1.33
CA GLU A 19 8.98 -15.09 0.80
C GLU A 19 10.17 -15.86 1.37
N GLY A 20 11.19 -15.19 1.89
CA GLY A 20 12.36 -15.84 2.50
C GLY A 20 11.99 -16.73 3.69
N ASN A 21 10.82 -16.49 4.30
CA ASN A 21 10.31 -17.30 5.40
C ASN A 21 9.48 -18.53 4.96
N PHE A 22 9.09 -18.63 3.68
CA PHE A 22 8.36 -19.78 3.16
C PHE A 22 9.36 -20.79 2.57
N LYS A 23 9.69 -21.83 3.34
CA LYS A 23 10.49 -22.96 2.88
C LYS A 23 9.73 -23.82 1.84
N ASN A 24 9.50 -23.28 0.64
CA ASN A 24 8.78 -23.92 -0.49
C ASN A 24 7.26 -24.11 -0.29
N LEU A 25 6.63 -23.34 0.60
CA LEU A 25 5.16 -23.33 0.74
C LEU A 25 4.56 -22.18 -0.08
N LEU A 26 3.41 -22.41 -0.70
CA LEU A 26 2.68 -21.35 -1.39
C LEU A 26 2.18 -20.34 -0.35
N PRO A 27 2.40 -19.02 -0.54
CA PRO A 27 1.98 -17.99 0.40
C PRO A 27 0.46 -17.72 0.36
N THR A 28 -0.36 -18.60 -0.24
CA THR A 28 -1.77 -18.36 -0.56
C THR A 28 -2.60 -18.00 0.67
N SER A 29 -2.44 -18.71 1.79
CA SER A 29 -3.14 -18.38 3.05
C SER A 29 -2.83 -16.96 3.51
N ILE A 30 -1.56 -16.57 3.47
CA ILE A 30 -1.12 -15.26 3.95
C ILE A 30 -1.55 -14.15 2.99
N ILE A 31 -1.49 -14.41 1.67
CA ILE A 31 -2.06 -13.52 0.67
C ILE A 31 -3.55 -13.31 0.95
N LYS A 32 -4.30 -14.38 1.24
CA LYS A 32 -5.73 -14.29 1.59
C LYS A 32 -5.94 -13.46 2.85
N HIS A 33 -5.15 -13.72 3.89
CA HIS A 33 -5.17 -12.99 5.15
C HIS A 33 -4.98 -11.49 4.94
N GLU A 34 -3.88 -11.11 4.29
CA GLU A 34 -3.54 -9.70 4.08
C GLU A 34 -4.45 -9.02 3.05
N SER A 35 -4.96 -9.75 2.06
CA SER A 35 -5.97 -9.22 1.14
C SER A 35 -7.28 -8.88 1.88
N THR A 36 -7.64 -9.65 2.92
CA THR A 36 -8.80 -9.36 3.78
C THR A 36 -8.58 -8.04 4.54
N HIS A 37 -7.36 -7.81 5.05
CA HIS A 37 -6.99 -6.51 5.62
C HIS A 37 -7.13 -5.38 4.60
N TYR A 38 -6.56 -5.53 3.40
CA TYR A 38 -6.64 -4.52 2.33
C TYR A 38 -8.07 -4.15 1.96
N LYS A 39 -8.93 -5.15 1.70
CA LYS A 39 -10.33 -4.93 1.28
C LYS A 39 -11.14 -4.14 2.30
N SER A 40 -10.91 -4.36 3.60
CA SER A 40 -11.60 -3.60 4.66
C SER A 40 -11.31 -2.09 4.64
N PHE A 41 -10.14 -1.69 4.12
CA PHE A 41 -9.67 -0.32 4.11
C PHE A 41 -9.98 0.45 2.83
N VAL A 42 -9.97 -0.25 1.69
CA VAL A 42 -10.01 0.41 0.37
C VAL A 42 -11.41 0.91 0.03
N PHE A 43 -12.44 0.20 0.47
CA PHE A 43 -13.81 0.49 0.07
C PHE A 43 -14.61 1.27 1.13
N SER A 44 -14.10 1.42 2.35
CA SER A 44 -14.85 1.99 3.48
C SER A 44 -14.51 3.46 3.75
N ILE A 45 -15.45 4.20 4.35
CA ILE A 45 -15.29 5.63 4.66
C ILE A 45 -14.17 5.87 5.68
N PHE A 46 -14.17 5.14 6.80
CA PHE A 46 -13.12 5.25 7.82
C PHE A 46 -11.79 4.68 7.33
N GLY A 47 -11.84 3.60 6.54
CA GLY A 47 -10.65 3.05 5.93
C GLY A 47 -9.95 4.06 5.03
N THR A 48 -10.71 4.73 4.15
CA THR A 48 -10.20 5.82 3.31
C THR A 48 -9.62 6.96 4.15
N PHE A 49 -10.33 7.44 5.17
CA PHE A 49 -9.80 8.45 6.11
C PHE A 49 -8.45 8.02 6.70
N TYR A 50 -8.35 6.80 7.23
CA TYR A 50 -7.13 6.30 7.84
C TYR A 50 -5.96 6.23 6.84
N ARG A 51 -6.22 5.77 5.60
CA ARG A 51 -5.21 5.73 4.53
C ARG A 51 -4.73 7.12 4.14
N MET A 52 -5.63 8.11 4.05
CA MET A 52 -5.27 9.49 3.77
C MET A 52 -4.42 10.07 4.90
N TRP A 53 -4.79 9.85 6.16
CA TRP A 53 -4.00 10.29 7.30
C TRP A 53 -2.60 9.68 7.29
N SER A 54 -2.48 8.39 6.98
CA SER A 54 -1.18 7.74 6.84
C SER A 54 -0.28 8.49 5.87
N LYS A 55 -0.78 8.94 4.70
CA LYS A 55 -0.01 9.75 3.74
C LYS A 55 0.33 11.14 4.29
N LEU A 56 -0.57 11.77 5.04
CA LEU A 56 -0.30 13.07 5.67
C LEU A 56 0.89 13.02 6.63
N LEU A 57 1.18 11.88 7.24
CA LEU A 57 2.36 11.69 8.09
C LEU A 57 3.70 11.72 7.33
N ASP A 58 3.69 11.87 6.00
CA ASP A 58 4.90 12.18 5.22
C ASP A 58 5.33 13.64 5.37
N LEU A 59 4.41 14.54 5.73
CA LEU A 59 4.79 15.90 6.11
C LEU A 59 5.22 15.91 7.57
N GLN A 60 6.43 16.37 7.79
CA GLN A 60 7.02 16.44 9.12
C GLN A 60 6.17 17.25 10.11
N GLU A 61 5.58 18.36 9.68
CA GLU A 61 4.74 19.20 10.53
C GLU A 61 3.45 18.48 10.97
N LEU A 62 3.03 17.46 10.21
CA LEU A 62 1.86 16.64 10.49
C LEU A 62 2.22 15.36 11.26
N ARG A 63 3.50 14.92 11.29
CA ARG A 63 3.96 13.75 12.06
C ARG A 63 3.68 13.84 13.56
N ARG A 64 3.47 15.05 14.12
CA ARG A 64 3.00 15.23 15.50
C ARG A 64 1.70 14.48 15.81
N SER A 65 0.90 14.18 14.78
CA SER A 65 -0.35 13.42 14.90
C SER A 65 -0.15 11.90 14.84
N LYS A 66 1.07 11.41 14.60
CA LYS A 66 1.38 9.98 14.52
C LYS A 66 0.95 9.17 15.76
N PRO A 67 1.16 9.64 17.00
CA PRO A 67 0.70 8.88 18.17
C PRO A 67 -0.82 8.65 18.19
N LEU A 68 -1.60 9.61 17.69
CA LEU A 68 -3.05 9.50 17.55
C LEU A 68 -3.43 8.49 16.46
N PHE A 69 -2.74 8.57 15.32
CA PHE A 69 -2.91 7.63 14.20
C PHE A 69 -2.58 6.19 14.59
N ASP A 70 -1.47 5.96 15.29
CA ASP A 70 -1.05 4.63 15.75
C ASP A 70 -2.06 4.07 16.77
N HIS A 71 -2.56 4.90 17.69
CA HIS A 71 -3.53 4.50 18.71
C HIS A 71 -4.86 4.02 18.12
N LEU A 72 -5.34 4.66 17.05
CA LEU A 72 -6.56 4.22 16.34
C LEU A 72 -6.49 2.77 15.85
N GLN A 73 -5.29 2.24 15.55
CA GLN A 73 -5.12 0.86 15.10
C GLN A 73 -5.61 -0.17 16.11
N MET A 74 -5.56 0.16 17.41
CA MET A 74 -6.05 -0.71 18.47
C MET A 74 -7.57 -0.94 18.39
N TYR A 75 -8.32 -0.02 17.79
CA TYR A 75 -9.78 -0.07 17.69
C TYR A 75 -10.31 -0.94 16.54
N PHE A 76 -9.44 -1.44 15.66
CA PHE A 76 -9.86 -2.29 14.54
C PHE A 76 -8.98 -3.51 14.30
N SER A 77 -7.73 -3.54 14.77
CA SER A 77 -6.81 -4.67 14.54
C SER A 77 -7.42 -6.02 14.91
N LYS A 78 -8.12 -6.10 16.05
CA LYS A 78 -8.75 -7.35 16.49
C LYS A 78 -9.79 -7.90 15.51
N MET A 79 -10.73 -7.07 15.03
CA MET A 79 -11.75 -7.55 14.09
C MET A 79 -11.16 -7.92 12.72
N GLN A 80 -10.10 -7.22 12.29
CA GLN A 80 -9.39 -7.54 11.05
C GLN A 80 -8.76 -8.93 11.13
N GLU A 81 -8.01 -9.21 12.20
CA GLU A 81 -7.43 -10.53 12.44
C GLU A 81 -8.52 -11.62 12.56
N GLN A 82 -9.67 -11.30 13.15
CA GLN A 82 -10.82 -12.20 13.22
C GLN A 82 -11.36 -12.59 11.86
N ALA A 83 -11.62 -11.61 11.00
CA ALA A 83 -12.14 -11.86 9.66
C ALA A 83 -11.10 -12.55 8.76
N ALA A 84 -9.84 -12.09 8.80
CA ALA A 84 -8.76 -12.66 8.01
C ALA A 84 -8.49 -14.13 8.39
N THR A 85 -8.37 -14.43 9.68
CA THR A 85 -8.22 -15.81 10.15
C THR A 85 -9.42 -16.69 9.78
N TYR A 86 -10.63 -16.14 9.84
CA TYR A 86 -11.84 -16.86 9.48
C TYR A 86 -11.82 -17.23 7.98
N ASN A 87 -11.50 -16.28 7.11
CA ASN A 87 -11.35 -16.50 5.68
C ASN A 87 -10.28 -17.57 5.37
N GLU A 88 -9.12 -17.54 6.03
CA GLU A 88 -8.08 -18.57 5.87
C GLU A 88 -8.60 -19.97 6.22
N ILE A 89 -9.28 -20.11 7.36
CA ILE A 89 -9.82 -21.41 7.79
C ILE A 89 -10.91 -21.90 6.85
N VAL A 90 -11.82 -21.03 6.41
CA VAL A 90 -12.87 -21.39 5.45
C VAL A 90 -12.25 -21.87 4.13
N ASP A 91 -11.24 -21.16 3.63
CA ASP A 91 -10.53 -21.53 2.40
C ASP A 91 -9.86 -22.90 2.52
N GLU A 92 -9.17 -23.17 3.63
CA GLU A 92 -8.56 -24.49 3.88
C GLU A 92 -9.60 -25.60 4.01
N LEU A 93 -10.69 -25.37 4.76
CA LEU A 93 -11.76 -26.35 4.90
C LEU A 93 -12.44 -26.66 3.55
N SER A 94 -12.55 -25.68 2.65
CA SER A 94 -13.14 -25.88 1.32
C SER A 94 -12.36 -26.85 0.41
N LYS A 95 -11.09 -27.11 0.75
CA LYS A 95 -10.19 -28.02 0.01
C LYS A 95 -10.16 -29.43 0.59
N LEU A 96 -10.76 -29.64 1.76
CA LEU A 96 -10.75 -30.89 2.51
C LEU A 96 -12.06 -31.66 2.35
N ASP A 97 -12.00 -32.98 2.55
CA ASP A 97 -13.20 -33.77 2.72
C ASP A 97 -13.86 -33.47 4.08
N GLU A 98 -15.19 -33.54 4.17
CA GLU A 98 -15.94 -33.17 5.39
C GLU A 98 -15.51 -33.96 6.63
N SER A 99 -15.04 -35.20 6.45
CA SER A 99 -14.54 -36.05 7.54
C SER A 99 -13.24 -35.54 8.15
N GLU A 100 -12.49 -34.68 7.45
CA GLU A 100 -11.19 -34.16 7.88
C GLU A 100 -11.28 -32.85 8.67
N TYR A 101 -12.47 -32.23 8.73
CA TYR A 101 -12.65 -30.88 9.28
C TYR A 101 -12.28 -30.80 10.77
N ASP A 102 -12.75 -31.76 11.56
CA ASP A 102 -12.57 -31.74 13.01
C ASP A 102 -11.09 -31.97 13.38
N ASP A 103 -10.41 -32.84 12.64
CA ASP A 103 -8.98 -33.09 12.78
C ASP A 103 -8.15 -31.87 12.38
N TYR A 104 -8.49 -31.22 11.26
CA TYR A 104 -7.86 -29.95 10.85
C TYR A 104 -7.98 -28.89 11.95
N LEU A 105 -9.19 -28.65 12.46
CA LEU A 105 -9.43 -27.61 13.47
C LEU A 105 -8.77 -27.92 14.82
N LYS A 106 -8.72 -29.19 15.22
CA LYS A 106 -7.99 -29.63 16.41
C LYS A 106 -6.49 -29.37 16.25
N ASN A 107 -5.91 -29.76 15.13
CA ASN A 107 -4.50 -29.52 14.83
C ASN A 107 -4.19 -28.02 14.74
N PHE A 108 -5.07 -27.22 14.13
CA PHE A 108 -4.94 -25.77 14.06
C PHE A 108 -5.01 -25.12 15.44
N ARG A 109 -5.93 -25.55 16.31
CA ARG A 109 -6.04 -25.08 17.69
C ARG A 109 -4.76 -25.32 18.48
N ASP A 110 -4.19 -26.51 18.34
CA ASP A 110 -3.01 -26.93 19.11
C ASP A 110 -1.74 -26.23 18.60
N SER A 111 -1.64 -26.01 17.29
CA SER A 111 -0.47 -25.37 16.66
C SER A 111 -0.53 -23.84 16.62
N ASN A 112 -1.72 -23.22 16.56
CA ASN A 112 -1.93 -21.78 16.35
C ASN A 112 -2.99 -21.20 17.31
N LYS A 113 -2.79 -21.38 18.62
CA LYS A 113 -3.75 -21.00 19.68
C LYS A 113 -4.26 -19.55 19.61
N LYS A 114 -3.43 -18.57 19.19
CA LYS A 114 -3.84 -17.16 19.02
C LYS A 114 -4.90 -17.04 17.93
N TYR A 115 -4.60 -17.54 16.73
CA TYR A 115 -5.47 -17.48 15.56
C TYR A 115 -6.74 -18.31 15.77
N TYR A 116 -6.63 -19.49 16.38
CA TYR A 116 -7.84 -20.26 16.71
C TYR A 116 -8.81 -19.49 17.63
N LYS A 117 -8.31 -18.68 18.58
CA LYS A 117 -9.19 -17.82 19.40
C LYS A 117 -9.93 -16.77 18.57
N TYR A 118 -9.33 -16.29 17.48
CA TYR A 118 -10.00 -15.36 16.57
C TYR A 118 -11.14 -16.04 15.83
N PHE A 119 -10.90 -17.22 15.25
CA PHE A 119 -11.94 -18.05 14.65
C PHE A 119 -13.07 -18.40 15.63
N ASP A 120 -12.72 -18.90 16.81
CA ASP A 120 -13.73 -19.27 17.82
C ASP A 120 -14.53 -18.06 18.32
N ALA A 121 -13.94 -16.86 18.34
CA ALA A 121 -14.66 -15.65 18.65
C ALA A 121 -15.65 -15.25 17.55
N MET A 122 -15.30 -15.39 16.26
CA MET A 122 -16.24 -15.20 15.14
C MET A 122 -17.44 -16.13 15.27
N ARG A 123 -17.18 -17.41 15.54
CA ARG A 123 -18.21 -18.42 15.77
C ARG A 123 -19.12 -18.06 16.95
N ARG A 124 -18.56 -17.65 18.09
CA ARG A 124 -19.36 -17.32 19.28
C ARG A 124 -20.17 -16.04 19.13
N ASN A 125 -19.56 -14.99 18.55
CA ASN A 125 -20.21 -13.70 18.37
C ASN A 125 -21.24 -13.69 17.25
N SER A 126 -21.30 -14.74 16.43
CA SER A 126 -22.36 -14.94 15.43
C SER A 126 -23.44 -15.93 15.91
N ASN A 127 -23.53 -16.17 17.21
CA ASN A 127 -24.44 -17.16 17.80
C ASN A 127 -24.30 -18.57 17.18
N GLY A 128 -23.10 -18.92 16.72
CA GLY A 128 -22.80 -20.19 16.07
C GLY A 128 -23.08 -20.23 14.57
N VAL A 129 -23.63 -19.18 13.96
CA VAL A 129 -23.99 -19.14 12.53
C VAL A 129 -22.75 -19.30 11.65
N LEU A 130 -21.63 -18.66 12.00
CA LEU A 130 -20.34 -18.85 11.34
C LEU A 130 -19.60 -20.13 11.80
N GLY A 131 -20.31 -21.10 12.37
CA GLY A 131 -19.76 -22.35 12.87
C GLY A 131 -19.50 -23.39 11.79
N THR A 132 -18.79 -24.46 12.19
CA THR A 132 -18.37 -25.54 11.30
C THR A 132 -19.52 -26.28 10.64
N LEU A 133 -20.68 -26.38 11.30
CA LEU A 133 -21.87 -27.01 10.73
C LEU A 133 -22.30 -26.32 9.43
N HIS A 134 -22.55 -25.01 9.45
CA HIS A 134 -22.97 -24.29 8.25
C HIS A 134 -21.84 -24.13 7.24
N ILE A 135 -20.58 -24.04 7.67
CA ILE A 135 -19.44 -24.05 6.73
C ILE A 135 -19.45 -25.35 5.90
N LYS A 136 -19.71 -26.51 6.52
CA LYS A 136 -19.84 -27.79 5.79
C LYS A 136 -20.96 -27.73 4.76
N GLU A 137 -22.14 -27.28 5.15
CA GLU A 137 -23.31 -27.19 4.25
C GLU A 137 -23.05 -26.23 3.07
N ILE A 138 -22.41 -25.08 3.32
CA ILE A 138 -22.03 -24.10 2.29
C ILE A 138 -20.99 -24.67 1.33
N ASN A 139 -19.96 -25.35 1.85
CA ASN A 139 -18.90 -25.94 1.04
C ASN A 139 -19.43 -27.09 0.17
N ALA A 140 -20.28 -27.96 0.73
CA ALA A 140 -20.96 -29.02 -0.02
C ALA A 140 -21.82 -28.45 -1.17
N ALA A 141 -22.46 -27.31 -0.93
CA ALA A 141 -23.24 -26.57 -1.94
C ALA A 141 -22.38 -25.75 -2.91
N LYS A 142 -21.04 -25.73 -2.78
CA LYS A 142 -20.10 -24.91 -3.57
C LYS A 142 -20.41 -23.41 -3.51
N ASN A 143 -20.85 -22.93 -2.35
CA ASN A 143 -21.20 -21.53 -2.11
C ASN A 143 -20.14 -20.77 -1.27
N THR A 144 -18.93 -21.31 -1.13
CA THR A 144 -17.86 -20.73 -0.30
C THR A 144 -17.52 -19.29 -0.69
N ASP A 145 -17.57 -18.95 -1.99
CA ASP A 145 -17.34 -17.58 -2.47
C ASP A 145 -18.31 -16.57 -1.85
N LYS A 146 -19.59 -16.94 -1.69
CA LYS A 146 -20.60 -16.08 -1.04
C LYS A 146 -20.29 -15.86 0.44
N LEU A 147 -19.70 -16.86 1.11
CA LEU A 147 -19.27 -16.71 2.49
C LEU A 147 -18.09 -15.73 2.58
N HIS A 148 -17.13 -15.77 1.67
CA HIS A 148 -16.07 -14.77 1.61
C HIS A 148 -16.60 -13.36 1.32
N GLU A 149 -17.53 -13.21 0.37
CA GLU A 149 -18.21 -11.95 0.06
C GLU A 149 -18.98 -11.39 1.27
N LEU A 150 -19.63 -12.26 2.06
CA LEU A 150 -20.28 -11.87 3.30
C LEU A 150 -19.25 -11.31 4.31
N ILE A 151 -18.13 -11.99 4.52
CA ILE A 151 -17.09 -11.53 5.45
C ILE A 151 -16.51 -10.17 5.00
N ASP A 152 -16.29 -10.00 3.70
CA ASP A 152 -15.87 -8.72 3.11
C ASP A 152 -16.94 -7.63 3.37
N THR A 153 -18.23 -7.96 3.25
CA THR A 153 -19.35 -7.06 3.56
C THR A 153 -19.40 -6.67 5.04
N ILE A 154 -19.21 -7.63 5.95
CA ILE A 154 -19.18 -7.38 7.41
C ILE A 154 -18.04 -6.40 7.75
N LEU A 155 -16.85 -6.59 7.17
CA LEU A 155 -15.72 -5.69 7.36
C LEU A 155 -16.03 -4.29 6.80
N PHE A 156 -16.55 -4.21 5.58
CA PHE A 156 -16.94 -2.95 4.95
C PHE A 156 -17.93 -2.16 5.82
N LEU A 157 -18.99 -2.80 6.33
CA LEU A 157 -19.98 -2.15 7.19
C LEU A 157 -19.40 -1.73 8.55
N SER A 158 -18.48 -2.53 9.10
CA SER A 158 -17.78 -2.24 10.35
C SER A 158 -16.89 -1.01 10.24
N PHE A 159 -16.24 -0.82 9.09
CA PHE A 159 -15.39 0.34 8.79
C PHE A 159 -16.14 1.52 8.13
N SER A 160 -17.42 1.37 7.76
CA SER A 160 -18.22 2.47 7.23
C SER A 160 -18.75 3.33 8.38
N ILE A 161 -17.85 4.13 8.97
CA ILE A 161 -18.14 5.02 10.10
C ILE A 161 -18.33 6.45 9.60
N ASP A 162 -19.31 7.15 10.16
CA ASP A 162 -19.55 8.56 9.92
C ASP A 162 -18.47 9.41 10.58
N ILE A 163 -17.35 9.61 9.88
CA ILE A 163 -16.17 10.30 10.40
C ILE A 163 -16.43 11.78 10.73
N LYS A 164 -17.52 12.39 10.23
CA LYS A 164 -17.95 13.75 10.59
C LYS A 164 -18.38 13.86 12.06
N GLN A 165 -18.75 12.75 12.70
CA GLN A 165 -19.17 12.70 14.11
C GLN A 165 -18.00 12.67 15.10
N PHE A 166 -16.76 12.46 14.65
CA PHE A 166 -15.59 12.58 15.52
C PHE A 166 -15.39 14.04 15.95
N SER A 167 -14.99 14.23 17.21
CA SER A 167 -14.62 15.54 17.77
C SER A 167 -13.16 15.88 17.43
N LEU A 168 -12.78 15.77 16.16
CA LEU A 168 -11.38 15.75 15.70
C LEU A 168 -10.56 16.97 16.14
N GLU A 169 -11.18 18.16 16.21
CA GLU A 169 -10.51 19.38 16.66
C GLU A 169 -10.04 19.31 18.13
N LYS A 170 -10.61 18.41 18.93
CA LYS A 170 -10.22 18.18 20.33
C LYS A 170 -9.11 17.16 20.49
N TRP A 171 -8.78 16.40 19.44
CA TRP A 171 -7.80 15.32 19.52
C TRP A 171 -6.38 15.89 19.62
N GLN A 172 -5.86 15.97 20.85
CA GLN A 172 -4.49 16.39 21.14
C GLN A 172 -3.68 15.26 21.80
N LYS A 173 -4.37 14.31 22.44
CA LYS A 173 -3.80 13.14 23.12
C LYS A 173 -4.67 11.89 22.91
N ILE A 174 -4.09 10.71 23.13
CA ILE A 174 -4.76 9.41 22.91
C ILE A 174 -6.09 9.29 23.67
N THR A 175 -6.20 9.87 24.87
CA THR A 175 -7.41 9.81 25.69
C THR A 175 -8.61 10.52 25.06
N ASP A 176 -8.37 11.45 24.13
CA ASP A 176 -9.46 12.16 23.45
C ASP A 176 -10.14 11.23 22.44
N ILE A 177 -9.36 10.35 21.79
CA ILE A 177 -9.87 9.27 20.92
C ILE A 177 -10.66 8.28 21.76
N ASP A 178 -10.11 7.86 22.91
CA ASP A 178 -10.77 6.91 23.81
C ASP A 178 -12.16 7.41 24.25
N SER A 179 -12.26 8.72 24.52
CA SER A 179 -13.53 9.36 24.87
C SER A 179 -14.53 9.26 23.73
N ASP A 180 -14.17 9.64 22.50
CA ASP A 180 -15.08 9.57 21.34
C ASP A 180 -15.55 8.11 21.10
N MET A 181 -14.61 7.16 21.13
CA MET A 181 -14.88 5.74 20.90
C MET A 181 -15.73 5.08 21.98
N THR A 182 -15.72 5.62 23.20
CA THR A 182 -16.50 5.12 24.34
C THR A 182 -17.87 5.79 24.44
N THR A 183 -17.94 7.10 24.18
CA THR A 183 -19.19 7.87 24.24
C THR A 183 -20.12 7.53 23.08
N ASN A 184 -19.57 7.21 21.91
CA ASN A 184 -20.35 6.81 20.75
C ASN A 184 -19.84 5.48 20.19
N GLU A 185 -20.51 4.38 20.56
CA GLU A 185 -20.14 3.03 20.09
C GLU A 185 -20.23 2.90 18.56
N GLN A 186 -21.00 3.75 17.87
CA GLN A 186 -21.07 3.78 16.40
C GLN A 186 -19.76 4.22 15.74
N LEU A 187 -18.83 4.82 16.50
CA LEU A 187 -17.51 5.20 16.02
C LEU A 187 -16.46 4.09 16.20
N ASN A 188 -16.79 3.05 16.97
CA ASN A 188 -15.85 1.98 17.30
C ASN A 188 -16.01 0.80 16.33
N PRO A 189 -15.03 0.54 15.44
CA PRO A 189 -15.13 -0.52 14.44
C PRO A 189 -15.39 -1.90 15.05
N ASN A 190 -14.69 -2.26 16.14
CA ASN A 190 -14.87 -3.55 16.82
C ASN A 190 -16.29 -3.72 17.40
N LYS A 191 -16.93 -2.64 17.88
CA LYS A 191 -18.30 -2.69 18.41
C LYS A 191 -19.31 -2.89 17.27
N ARG A 192 -19.15 -2.14 16.18
CA ARG A 192 -19.95 -2.32 14.95
C ARG A 192 -19.84 -3.74 14.42
N PHE A 193 -18.63 -4.28 14.36
CA PHE A 193 -18.37 -5.66 13.96
C PHE A 193 -19.16 -6.67 14.79
N GLN A 194 -19.16 -6.51 16.13
CA GLN A 194 -19.97 -7.36 17.01
C GLN A 194 -21.47 -7.22 16.76
N MET A 195 -21.98 -6.01 16.56
CA MET A 195 -23.39 -5.78 16.23
C MET A 195 -23.77 -6.51 14.93
N ILE A 196 -22.94 -6.44 13.90
CA ILE A 196 -23.18 -7.11 12.62
C ILE A 196 -23.15 -8.63 12.78
N LEU A 197 -22.16 -9.19 13.48
CA LEU A 197 -22.06 -10.63 13.70
C LEU A 197 -23.28 -11.19 14.43
N ASN A 198 -23.81 -10.46 15.42
CA ASN A 198 -25.00 -10.87 16.17
C ASN A 198 -26.27 -10.94 15.31
N ASN A 199 -26.28 -10.28 14.14
CA ASN A 199 -27.40 -10.20 13.20
C ASN A 199 -27.21 -11.08 11.96
N LEU A 200 -26.32 -12.07 12.03
CA LEU A 200 -26.19 -13.06 10.96
C LEU A 200 -27.25 -14.14 11.07
N ILE A 201 -27.78 -14.55 9.92
CA ILE A 201 -28.75 -15.64 9.79
C ILE A 201 -28.27 -16.64 8.76
N TYR A 202 -28.56 -17.92 8.97
CA TYR A 202 -28.34 -18.96 7.99
C TYR A 202 -29.61 -19.13 7.14
N ASP A 203 -29.47 -19.12 5.82
CA ASP A 203 -30.51 -19.44 4.86
C ASP A 203 -30.34 -20.89 4.37
N PRO A 204 -31.18 -21.83 4.84
CA PRO A 204 -31.09 -23.23 4.44
C PRO A 204 -31.48 -23.49 2.98
N GLN A 205 -32.26 -22.58 2.36
CA GLN A 205 -32.67 -22.74 0.96
C GLN A 205 -31.52 -22.36 0.03
N GLY A 206 -30.83 -21.27 0.38
CA GLY A 206 -29.66 -20.79 -0.33
C GLY A 206 -28.36 -21.53 -0.01
N ASN A 207 -28.32 -22.30 1.09
CA ASN A 207 -27.08 -22.80 1.71
C ASN A 207 -26.04 -21.68 1.80
N CYS A 208 -26.43 -20.56 2.41
CA CYS A 208 -25.60 -19.39 2.58
C CYS A 208 -25.95 -18.66 3.89
N ILE A 209 -25.06 -17.77 4.30
CA ILE A 209 -25.28 -16.89 5.46
C ILE A 209 -25.54 -15.49 4.92
N THR A 210 -26.50 -14.80 5.51
CA THR A 210 -26.86 -13.42 5.17
C THR A 210 -26.93 -12.56 6.43
N ILE A 211 -27.01 -11.25 6.23
CA ILE A 211 -27.20 -10.27 7.31
C ILE A 211 -28.70 -9.97 7.40
N ASP A 212 -29.28 -10.08 8.58
CA ASP A 212 -30.61 -9.54 8.86
C ASP A 212 -30.52 -8.00 8.90
N MET A 213 -30.74 -7.39 7.75
CA MET A 213 -30.65 -5.94 7.60
C MET A 213 -31.76 -5.18 8.34
N GLU A 214 -32.92 -5.80 8.55
CA GLU A 214 -34.02 -5.20 9.30
C GLU A 214 -33.60 -5.03 10.76
N SER A 215 -33.20 -6.12 11.41
CA SER A 215 -32.74 -6.07 12.80
C SER A 215 -31.44 -5.27 12.97
N LEU A 216 -30.50 -5.36 12.02
CA LEU A 216 -29.28 -4.59 12.07
C LEU A 216 -29.53 -3.07 12.02
N SER A 217 -30.50 -2.62 11.22
CA SER A 217 -30.82 -1.20 11.06
C SER A 217 -31.33 -0.52 12.33
N GLU A 218 -31.84 -1.29 13.29
CA GLU A 218 -32.26 -0.80 14.61
C GLU A 218 -31.08 -0.42 15.51
N THR A 219 -29.90 -0.99 15.26
CA THR A 219 -28.73 -0.90 16.16
C THR A 219 -27.50 -0.28 15.50
N LEU A 220 -27.38 -0.37 14.18
CA LEU A 220 -26.23 0.13 13.42
C LEU A 220 -26.66 1.23 12.46
N ARG A 221 -26.08 2.41 12.62
CA ARG A 221 -26.19 3.46 11.61
C ARG A 221 -25.13 3.24 10.54
N ILE A 222 -25.58 3.08 9.30
CA ILE A 222 -24.72 2.99 8.12
C ILE A 222 -24.74 4.36 7.42
N PRO A 223 -23.62 5.10 7.41
CA PRO A 223 -23.51 6.35 6.66
C PRO A 223 -23.63 6.09 5.15
N ASN A 224 -24.17 7.07 4.42
CA ASN A 224 -24.25 6.99 2.97
C ASN A 224 -22.87 7.32 2.38
N PRO A 225 -22.24 6.42 1.59
CA PRO A 225 -20.97 6.71 0.94
C PRO A 225 -20.97 8.00 0.12
N SER A 226 -22.13 8.37 -0.46
CA SER A 226 -22.22 9.59 -1.25
C SER A 226 -22.00 10.89 -0.47
N ASP A 227 -22.14 10.84 0.86
CA ASP A 227 -21.82 11.97 1.74
C ASP A 227 -20.31 12.24 1.84
N TYR A 228 -19.49 11.39 1.19
CA TYR A 228 -18.03 11.38 1.19
C TYR A 228 -17.42 11.22 -0.22
N ASP A 229 -18.24 11.34 -1.28
CA ASP A 229 -17.81 11.16 -2.68
C ASP A 229 -16.84 12.25 -3.17
N THR A 230 -16.54 13.26 -2.36
CA THR A 230 -15.64 14.35 -2.72
C THR A 230 -14.39 14.41 -1.84
N LEU A 231 -13.24 14.68 -2.45
CA LEU A 231 -11.99 14.97 -1.72
C LEU A 231 -12.14 16.16 -0.76
N ASP A 232 -13.11 17.05 -1.01
CA ASP A 232 -13.38 18.24 -0.19
C ASP A 232 -13.92 17.89 1.21
N ASP A 233 -14.75 16.85 1.33
CA ASP A 233 -15.23 16.39 2.64
C ASP A 233 -14.07 15.90 3.52
N TYR A 234 -13.19 15.05 2.95
CA TYR A 234 -11.98 14.59 3.64
C TYR A 234 -11.02 15.74 3.95
N HIS A 235 -10.87 16.69 3.02
CA HIS A 235 -10.03 17.87 3.22
C HIS A 235 -10.45 18.66 4.46
N LYS A 236 -11.74 19.01 4.56
CA LYS A 236 -12.30 19.77 5.70
C LYS A 236 -12.13 19.03 7.03
N ILE A 237 -12.26 17.71 7.02
CA ILE A 237 -12.03 16.85 8.19
C ILE A 237 -10.58 16.95 8.66
N PHE A 238 -9.62 16.85 7.74
CA PHE A 238 -8.21 16.99 8.08
C PHE A 238 -7.83 18.43 8.47
N GLU A 239 -8.48 19.46 7.93
CA GLU A 239 -8.28 20.83 8.42
C GLU A 239 -8.72 20.99 9.87
N ARG A 240 -9.83 20.36 10.28
CA ARG A 240 -10.28 20.35 11.69
C ARG A 240 -9.27 19.64 12.59
N LEU A 241 -8.75 18.50 12.15
CA LEU A 241 -7.82 17.67 12.91
C LEU A 241 -6.41 18.30 13.02
N LEU A 242 -5.85 18.76 11.91
CA LEU A 242 -4.44 19.13 11.80
C LEU A 242 -4.22 20.64 11.80
N GLY A 243 -5.27 21.41 11.47
CA GLY A 243 -5.30 22.86 11.47
C GLY A 243 -5.30 23.47 10.06
N LYS A 244 -6.12 24.52 9.87
CA LYS A 244 -6.29 25.24 8.59
C LYS A 244 -5.01 25.79 7.98
N LYS A 245 -3.97 26.07 8.78
CA LYS A 245 -2.66 26.52 8.28
C LYS A 245 -1.99 25.51 7.35
N TYR A 246 -2.36 24.23 7.42
CA TYR A 246 -1.85 23.17 6.55
C TYR A 246 -2.83 22.83 5.42
N SER A 247 -3.85 23.65 5.18
CA SER A 247 -4.90 23.40 4.18
C SER A 247 -4.36 22.98 2.81
N LEU A 248 -3.46 23.80 2.24
CA LEU A 248 -2.89 23.54 0.92
C LEU A 248 -1.98 22.27 0.92
N PRO A 249 -1.03 22.10 1.88
CA PRO A 249 -0.29 20.85 2.01
C PRO A 249 -1.17 19.61 2.15
N ILE A 250 -2.23 19.67 2.95
CA ILE A 250 -3.20 18.58 3.12
C ILE A 250 -3.86 18.29 1.78
N LEU A 251 -4.43 19.29 1.10
CA LEU A 251 -5.10 19.14 -0.19
C LEU A 251 -4.17 18.52 -1.24
N ILE A 252 -2.91 18.97 -1.28
CA ILE A 252 -1.86 18.43 -2.15
C ILE A 252 -1.60 16.95 -1.86
N LEU A 253 -1.55 16.55 -0.59
CA LEU A 253 -1.27 15.16 -0.23
C LEU A 253 -2.48 14.22 -0.37
N ILE A 254 -3.69 14.67 -0.01
CA ILE A 254 -4.89 13.85 -0.17
C ILE A 254 -5.34 13.78 -1.63
N SER A 255 -5.05 14.78 -2.47
CA SER A 255 -5.25 14.61 -3.91
C SER A 255 -4.31 13.55 -4.51
N LYS A 256 -3.19 13.25 -3.83
CA LYS A 256 -2.34 12.06 -4.08
C LYS A 256 -2.82 10.81 -3.33
N SER A 257 -3.80 10.93 -2.43
CA SER A 257 -4.39 9.81 -1.68
C SER A 257 -5.42 9.05 -2.49
N GLY A 258 -5.98 9.69 -3.53
CA GLY A 258 -6.58 9.08 -4.69
C GLY A 258 -5.61 8.05 -5.26
N VAL A 259 -5.64 6.86 -4.66
CA VAL A 259 -5.27 5.66 -5.34
C VAL A 259 -6.05 5.73 -6.63
N GLU A 260 -5.38 5.50 -7.74
CA GLU A 260 -6.01 5.06 -8.95
C GLU A 260 -6.74 3.75 -8.57
N THR A 261 -7.81 3.80 -7.77
CA THR A 261 -8.79 2.73 -7.59
C THR A 261 -9.65 2.84 -8.83
N ASP A 262 -9.03 2.53 -9.95
CA ASP A 262 -9.77 2.00 -11.06
C ASP A 262 -10.34 0.68 -10.54
N GLU A 263 -11.66 0.63 -10.35
CA GLU A 263 -12.38 -0.56 -9.87
C GLU A 263 -12.17 -1.77 -10.80
N SER A 264 -11.64 -1.55 -12.02
CA SER A 264 -11.16 -2.63 -12.90
C SER A 264 -9.83 -3.26 -12.46
N ILE A 265 -9.16 -2.72 -11.42
CA ILE A 265 -7.90 -3.22 -10.86
C ILE A 265 -8.15 -4.51 -10.05
N PHE A 266 -8.36 -5.56 -10.84
CA PHE A 266 -8.15 -6.99 -10.68
C PHE A 266 -8.67 -7.74 -9.45
N LYS A 267 -9.53 -8.72 -9.78
CA LYS A 267 -10.10 -9.81 -8.97
C LYS A 267 -9.08 -10.80 -8.38
N ASP A 268 -7.77 -10.62 -8.62
CA ASP A 268 -6.76 -11.63 -8.28
C ASP A 268 -5.90 -11.18 -7.09
N GLU A 269 -6.20 -11.73 -5.92
CA GLU A 269 -5.57 -11.38 -4.64
C GLU A 269 -4.04 -11.57 -4.66
N VAL A 270 -3.54 -12.52 -5.46
CA VAL A 270 -2.10 -12.79 -5.58
C VAL A 270 -1.35 -11.62 -6.22
N LEU A 271 -1.97 -10.90 -7.17
CA LEU A 271 -1.35 -9.74 -7.83
C LEU A 271 -1.31 -8.49 -6.95
N MET A 272 -2.07 -8.48 -5.85
CA MET A 272 -2.08 -7.39 -4.86
C MET A 272 -0.94 -7.50 -3.84
N ALA A 273 -0.23 -8.62 -3.82
CA ALA A 273 0.95 -8.79 -2.99
C ALA A 273 2.15 -8.00 -3.53
N TYR A 274 2.96 -7.46 -2.63
CA TYR A 274 4.25 -6.86 -2.94
C TYR A 274 5.36 -7.59 -2.17
N PRO A 275 6.56 -7.79 -2.71
CA PRO A 275 7.64 -8.39 -1.94
C PRO A 275 8.07 -7.51 -0.76
N SER A 276 8.32 -8.11 0.39
CA SER A 276 8.92 -7.44 1.54
C SER A 276 10.41 -7.20 1.27
N LEU A 277 10.80 -5.93 1.17
CA LEU A 277 12.16 -5.50 0.83
C LEU A 277 13.17 -5.29 1.99
N PRO A 278 12.83 -5.34 3.30
CA PRO A 278 13.74 -4.88 4.36
C PRO A 278 14.90 -5.84 4.69
N ILE A 279 14.92 -7.06 4.13
CA ILE A 279 15.98 -8.06 4.38
C ILE A 279 17.28 -7.77 3.60
N PHE A 280 17.21 -7.04 2.48
CA PHE A 280 18.39 -6.72 1.69
C PHE A 280 19.16 -5.56 2.32
N ARG A 281 20.30 -5.87 2.94
CA ARG A 281 21.26 -4.86 3.42
C ARG A 281 22.70 -5.26 3.08
N PRO A 282 23.30 -4.70 2.02
CA PRO A 282 24.75 -4.79 1.85
C PRO A 282 25.49 -3.44 2.00
N THR A 283 24.83 -2.28 2.01
CA THR A 283 25.52 -0.96 1.91
C THR A 283 24.91 0.14 2.78
N GLU A 284 25.68 1.20 3.03
CA GLU A 284 25.19 2.47 3.57
C GLU A 284 24.07 3.02 2.68
N ASN A 285 22.96 3.44 3.29
CA ASN A 285 21.80 3.93 2.55
C ASN A 285 22.06 5.36 2.07
N LEU A 286 22.17 5.54 0.74
CA LEU A 286 22.52 6.82 0.13
C LEU A 286 21.55 7.96 0.44
N PHE A 287 20.30 7.64 0.78
CA PHE A 287 19.31 8.67 1.15
C PHE A 287 19.57 9.25 2.55
N LEU A 288 20.38 8.60 3.38
CA LEU A 288 20.77 9.13 4.70
C LEU A 288 21.96 10.10 4.64
N ASN A 289 22.55 10.28 3.47
CA ASN A 289 23.64 11.22 3.26
C ASN A 289 23.19 12.68 3.49
N PRO A 290 24.15 13.60 3.71
CA PRO A 290 23.87 15.03 3.74
C PRO A 290 23.09 15.50 2.51
N ILE A 291 22.04 16.29 2.73
CA ILE A 291 21.19 16.86 1.69
C ILE A 291 21.61 18.32 1.47
N LYS A 292 21.60 18.78 0.22
CA LYS A 292 21.69 20.20 -0.14
C LYS A 292 20.56 20.58 -1.08
N LEU A 293 19.97 21.75 -0.89
CA LEU A 293 19.06 22.35 -1.85
C LEU A 293 19.85 23.37 -2.68
N LEU A 294 19.76 23.29 -4.01
CA LEU A 294 20.48 24.16 -4.94
C LEU A 294 19.62 24.53 -6.14
N ASP A 295 19.78 25.77 -6.63
CA ASP A 295 19.25 26.18 -7.93
C ASP A 295 19.92 25.43 -9.09
N ALA A 296 19.18 25.26 -10.19
CA ALA A 296 19.66 24.59 -11.39
C ALA A 296 21.01 25.15 -11.90
N ASN A 297 21.16 26.48 -11.92
CA ASN A 297 22.37 27.15 -12.39
C ASN A 297 23.60 26.89 -11.49
N ASN A 298 23.39 26.63 -10.20
CA ASN A 298 24.47 26.38 -9.24
C ASN A 298 24.97 24.93 -9.31
N VAL A 299 24.19 24.04 -9.92
CA VAL A 299 24.57 22.64 -10.17
C VAL A 299 25.29 22.51 -11.50
N LEU A 300 24.79 23.19 -12.54
CA LEU A 300 25.43 23.25 -13.85
C LEU A 300 26.79 23.96 -13.73
N GLY A 301 27.88 23.24 -14.00
CA GLY A 301 29.26 23.74 -13.80
C GLY A 301 30.01 23.18 -12.59
N GLN A 302 29.35 22.42 -11.70
CA GLN A 302 30.05 21.64 -10.68
C GLN A 302 30.89 20.52 -11.32
N LYS A 303 32.10 20.27 -10.80
CA LYS A 303 32.98 19.16 -11.22
C LYS A 303 32.76 17.86 -10.43
N GLU A 304 31.74 17.84 -9.60
CA GLU A 304 31.43 16.70 -8.74
C GLU A 304 30.93 15.52 -9.59
N LYS A 305 31.09 14.30 -9.07
CA LYS A 305 30.63 13.09 -9.75
C LYS A 305 29.33 12.64 -9.10
N TYR A 306 28.23 12.80 -9.81
CA TYR A 306 26.93 12.23 -9.46
C TYR A 306 26.72 10.93 -10.24
N LYS A 307 26.01 9.97 -9.65
CA LYS A 307 25.75 8.67 -10.28
C LYS A 307 24.32 8.54 -10.77
N TYR A 308 23.37 9.08 -10.01
CA TYR A 308 21.94 8.96 -10.29
C TYR A 308 21.26 10.31 -10.41
N ALA A 309 20.24 10.36 -11.28
CA ALA A 309 19.24 11.43 -11.34
C ALA A 309 17.86 10.84 -11.08
N GLN A 310 17.30 11.07 -9.90
CA GLN A 310 15.96 10.62 -9.56
C GLN A 310 14.95 11.73 -9.88
N ILE A 311 13.99 11.42 -10.76
CA ILE A 311 12.88 12.31 -11.11
C ILE A 311 11.76 12.09 -10.11
N ILE A 312 11.42 13.16 -9.40
CA ILE A 312 10.26 13.21 -8.52
C ILE A 312 9.21 14.12 -9.15
N THR A 313 7.99 13.62 -9.27
CA THR A 313 6.85 14.41 -9.75
C THR A 313 5.74 14.44 -8.73
N GLN A 314 5.05 15.58 -8.66
CA GLN A 314 3.91 15.79 -7.78
C GLN A 314 2.78 16.52 -8.50
N ASN A 315 1.57 16.47 -7.94
CA ASN A 315 0.40 17.23 -8.39
C ASN A 315 0.06 17.02 -9.87
N TYR A 316 -0.10 15.76 -10.31
CA TYR A 316 -0.34 15.43 -11.72
C TYR A 316 0.71 16.04 -12.67
N PHE A 317 1.99 15.86 -12.32
CA PHE A 317 3.13 16.37 -13.08
C PHE A 317 3.22 17.91 -13.13
N LYS A 318 2.63 18.62 -12.19
CA LYS A 318 2.76 20.10 -12.09
C LYS A 318 3.99 20.54 -11.32
N SER A 319 4.46 19.73 -10.39
CA SER A 319 5.70 20.00 -9.64
C SER A 319 6.71 18.91 -9.97
N TRP A 320 7.94 19.35 -10.24
CA TRP A 320 9.06 18.51 -10.64
C TRP A 320 10.24 18.84 -9.75
N ALA A 321 10.90 17.79 -9.26
CA ALA A 321 12.20 17.91 -8.62
C ALA A 321 13.14 16.86 -9.23
N ILE A 322 14.41 17.23 -9.29
CA ILE A 322 15.49 16.31 -9.70
C ILE A 322 16.40 16.15 -8.49
N HIS A 323 16.54 14.91 -8.01
CA HIS A 323 17.52 14.58 -6.98
C HIS A 323 18.76 13.99 -7.64
N LEU A 324 19.91 14.62 -7.42
CA LEU A 324 21.21 14.08 -7.80
C LEU A 324 21.83 13.36 -6.62
N ILE A 325 22.26 12.12 -6.83
CA ILE A 325 22.70 11.24 -5.76
C ILE A 325 24.07 10.64 -6.08
N ASN A 326 24.95 10.63 -5.08
CA ASN A 326 26.20 9.86 -5.07
C ASN A 326 26.46 9.26 -3.68
N GLU A 327 27.65 8.68 -3.50
CA GLU A 327 28.05 7.98 -2.28
C GLU A 327 28.15 8.90 -1.06
N THR A 328 28.25 10.22 -1.22
CA THR A 328 28.55 11.16 -0.13
C THR A 328 27.48 12.20 0.14
N LYS A 329 26.59 12.50 -0.80
CA LYS A 329 25.53 13.51 -0.64
C LYS A 329 24.37 13.32 -1.62
N MET A 330 23.26 13.99 -1.29
CA MET A 330 22.13 14.22 -2.18
C MET A 330 21.97 15.72 -2.44
N VAL A 331 21.71 16.09 -3.69
CA VAL A 331 21.32 17.45 -4.08
C VAL A 331 19.89 17.44 -4.61
N ILE A 332 19.03 18.25 -4.02
CA ILE A 332 17.65 18.46 -4.45
C ILE A 332 17.58 19.79 -5.22
N ILE A 333 17.07 19.71 -6.45
CA ILE A 333 16.83 20.88 -7.31
C ILE A 333 15.33 21.13 -7.34
N GLU A 334 14.87 22.16 -6.62
CA GLU A 334 13.42 22.41 -6.40
C GLU A 334 12.78 23.31 -7.47
N ASP A 335 13.54 24.15 -8.16
CA ASP A 335 12.97 25.22 -8.99
C ASP A 335 12.83 24.85 -10.47
N VAL A 336 12.06 23.79 -10.76
CA VAL A 336 11.68 23.47 -12.13
C VAL A 336 10.17 23.51 -12.30
N ASN A 337 9.65 24.74 -12.34
CA ASN A 337 8.22 25.07 -12.36
C ASN A 337 7.45 24.53 -13.57
N GLU A 338 8.13 23.95 -14.58
CA GLU A 338 7.51 23.34 -15.74
C GLU A 338 8.24 22.08 -16.21
N MET A 339 7.46 21.08 -16.65
CA MET A 339 7.96 19.81 -17.20
C MET A 339 9.02 20.02 -18.29
N SER A 340 8.80 20.97 -19.21
CA SER A 340 9.74 21.22 -20.33
C SER A 340 11.10 21.69 -19.83
N SER A 341 11.12 22.59 -18.85
CA SER A 341 12.35 23.07 -18.20
C SER A 341 13.04 21.94 -17.43
N ALA A 342 12.26 21.09 -16.76
CA ALA A 342 12.78 19.92 -16.03
C ALA A 342 13.47 18.93 -16.97
N MET A 343 12.87 18.63 -18.12
CA MET A 343 13.45 17.73 -19.11
C MET A 343 14.70 18.33 -19.77
N LEU A 344 14.70 19.63 -20.06
CA LEU A 344 15.87 20.31 -20.62
C LEU A 344 17.05 20.27 -19.63
N LEU A 345 16.81 20.64 -18.37
CA LEU A 345 17.80 20.58 -17.31
C LEU A 345 18.31 19.15 -17.11
N LEU A 346 17.41 18.17 -17.02
CA LEU A 346 17.78 16.77 -16.87
C LEU A 346 18.70 16.29 -18.00
N ASN A 347 18.38 16.59 -19.25
CA ASN A 347 19.24 16.22 -20.39
C ASN A 347 20.61 16.90 -20.34
N GLN A 348 20.71 18.14 -19.85
CA GLN A 348 21.99 18.82 -19.62
C GLN A 348 22.80 18.13 -18.52
N LEU A 349 22.16 17.79 -17.39
CA LEU A 349 22.78 17.09 -16.27
C LEU A 349 23.29 15.69 -16.68
N ILE A 350 22.50 14.94 -17.46
CA ILE A 350 22.92 13.62 -17.96
C ILE A 350 24.15 13.76 -18.86
N LYS A 351 24.17 14.74 -19.77
CA LYS A 351 25.33 15.02 -20.64
C LYS A 351 26.58 15.39 -19.84
N GLN A 352 26.43 16.13 -18.75
CA GLN A 352 27.54 16.57 -17.92
C GLN A 352 28.12 15.43 -17.05
N PHE A 353 27.27 14.58 -16.47
CA PHE A 353 27.66 13.65 -15.41
C PHE A 353 27.53 12.16 -15.77
N ASP A 354 27.02 11.79 -16.95
CA ASP A 354 26.69 10.41 -17.35
C ASP A 354 25.75 9.70 -16.35
N LEU A 355 24.64 10.37 -16.04
CA LEU A 355 23.70 9.95 -15.00
C LEU A 355 22.88 8.74 -15.41
N THR A 356 22.62 7.87 -14.44
CA THR A 356 21.55 6.88 -14.53
C THR A 356 20.24 7.50 -14.07
N VAL A 357 19.25 7.59 -14.96
CA VAL A 357 17.97 8.26 -14.69
C VAL A 357 16.98 7.27 -14.10
N THR A 358 16.40 7.61 -12.95
CA THR A 358 15.42 6.77 -12.26
C THR A 358 14.16 7.55 -11.92
N THR A 359 13.02 6.87 -11.82
CA THR A 359 11.79 7.45 -11.26
C THR A 359 10.88 6.37 -10.70
N SER A 360 10.08 6.71 -9.68
CA SER A 360 8.99 5.88 -9.17
C SER A 360 7.60 6.32 -9.67
N SER A 361 7.55 7.38 -10.48
CA SER A 361 6.30 7.93 -11.02
C SER A 361 5.86 7.22 -12.30
N LYS A 362 4.55 6.97 -12.45
CA LYS A 362 3.93 6.50 -13.70
C LYS A 362 3.89 7.63 -14.75
N LEU A 363 5.04 7.96 -15.33
CA LEU A 363 5.16 9.04 -16.32
C LEU A 363 4.74 8.58 -17.72
N PRO A 364 3.79 9.25 -18.39
CA PRO A 364 3.44 8.93 -19.77
C PRO A 364 4.65 8.96 -20.73
N PHE A 365 4.66 8.11 -21.75
CA PHE A 365 5.78 8.01 -22.71
C PHE A 365 6.04 9.32 -23.44
N LYS A 366 5.01 10.13 -23.72
CA LYS A 366 5.17 11.49 -24.28
C LYS A 366 6.10 12.40 -23.46
N ILE A 367 6.32 12.08 -22.18
CA ILE A 367 7.26 12.76 -21.30
C ILE A 367 8.61 12.02 -21.29
N LEU A 368 8.58 10.71 -21.05
CA LEU A 368 9.79 9.88 -20.96
C LEU A 368 10.62 9.89 -22.26
N ASP A 369 9.96 9.92 -23.41
CA ASP A 369 10.60 10.03 -24.73
C ASP A 369 11.31 11.37 -24.95
N ARG A 370 11.18 12.36 -24.05
CA ARG A 370 11.96 13.61 -24.11
C ARG A 370 13.33 13.48 -23.44
N ILE A 371 13.57 12.42 -22.67
CA ILE A 371 14.84 12.18 -21.98
C ILE A 371 15.73 11.40 -22.95
N GLU A 372 16.86 11.95 -23.38
CA GLU A 372 17.65 11.40 -24.49
C GLU A 372 18.32 10.04 -24.20
N TYR A 373 18.29 9.59 -22.94
CA TYR A 373 19.06 8.46 -22.42
C TYR A 373 18.16 7.37 -21.80
N ASP A 374 18.77 6.24 -21.42
CA ASP A 374 18.04 5.16 -20.74
C ASP A 374 17.40 5.64 -19.44
N VAL A 375 16.13 5.27 -19.22
CA VAL A 375 15.36 5.62 -18.03
C VAL A 375 14.83 4.36 -17.36
N PHE A 376 15.06 4.26 -16.05
CA PHE A 376 14.59 3.15 -15.22
C PHE A 376 13.38 3.59 -14.38
N VAL A 377 12.23 2.98 -14.62
CA VAL A 377 10.96 3.26 -13.93
C VAL A 377 10.71 2.17 -12.89
N PHE A 378 10.74 2.52 -11.61
CA PHE A 378 10.55 1.61 -10.48
C PHE A 378 9.11 1.59 -10.01
N MET A 379 8.51 0.42 -10.03
CA MET A 379 7.16 0.26 -9.53
C MET A 379 7.18 -0.07 -8.04
N THR A 380 6.65 0.86 -7.23
CA THR A 380 6.64 0.78 -5.77
C THR A 380 5.38 0.12 -5.21
N ARG A 381 4.45 -0.20 -6.10
CA ARG A 381 3.11 -0.76 -5.82
C ARG A 381 2.96 -2.17 -6.38
N PRO A 382 1.99 -2.95 -5.87
CA PRO A 382 1.65 -4.26 -6.42
C PRO A 382 1.42 -4.21 -7.93
N ILE A 383 1.76 -5.31 -8.61
CA ILE A 383 1.65 -5.40 -10.07
C ILE A 383 0.20 -5.18 -10.53
N SER A 384 -0.80 -5.55 -9.74
CA SER A 384 -2.21 -5.26 -10.03
C SER A 384 -2.46 -3.78 -10.33
N GLU A 385 -1.89 -2.87 -9.53
CA GLU A 385 -2.03 -1.42 -9.71
C GLU A 385 -1.28 -0.88 -10.94
N ASN A 386 -0.39 -1.68 -11.53
CA ASN A 386 0.54 -1.25 -12.57
C ASN A 386 0.24 -1.85 -13.94
N LEU A 387 -0.58 -2.90 -14.01
CA LEU A 387 -0.93 -3.59 -15.25
C LEU A 387 -1.57 -2.65 -16.29
N LYS A 388 -2.44 -1.73 -15.86
CA LYS A 388 -3.05 -0.74 -16.77
C LYS A 388 -1.99 0.17 -17.40
N TYR A 389 -1.12 0.73 -16.59
CA TYR A 389 -0.01 1.57 -17.07
C TYR A 389 0.92 0.80 -18.02
N ILE A 390 1.23 -0.46 -17.70
CA ILE A 390 1.99 -1.35 -18.60
C ILE A 390 1.23 -1.55 -19.93
N ASN A 391 -0.07 -1.81 -19.87
CA ASN A 391 -0.89 -2.01 -21.06
C ASN A 391 -1.03 -0.77 -21.95
N ASP A 392 -1.09 0.41 -21.34
CA ASP A 392 -1.35 1.65 -22.05
C ASP A 392 -0.05 2.23 -22.64
N GLU A 393 1.04 2.21 -21.86
CA GLU A 393 2.30 2.87 -22.23
C GLU A 393 3.32 1.90 -22.86
N TYR A 394 3.38 0.66 -22.35
CA TYR A 394 4.37 -0.35 -22.78
C TYR A 394 3.85 -1.34 -23.82
N ARG A 395 2.63 -1.15 -24.35
CA ARG A 395 2.07 -2.00 -25.42
C ARG A 395 3.06 -2.21 -26.57
N ASP A 396 3.08 -3.42 -27.11
CA ASP A 396 3.99 -3.89 -28.15
C ASP A 396 5.47 -3.88 -27.75
N GLY A 397 5.75 -3.72 -26.45
CA GLY A 397 7.09 -3.77 -25.89
C GLY A 397 7.60 -5.20 -25.69
N TYR A 398 8.76 -5.28 -25.03
CA TYR A 398 9.37 -6.53 -24.62
C TYR A 398 9.22 -6.71 -23.13
N TYR A 399 9.09 -7.96 -22.67
CA TYR A 399 9.15 -8.25 -21.25
C TYR A 399 10.03 -9.46 -20.97
N ASN A 400 10.59 -9.49 -19.76
CA ASN A 400 11.27 -10.64 -19.21
C ASN A 400 11.02 -10.72 -17.69
N ILE A 401 11.13 -11.93 -17.13
CA ILE A 401 11.17 -12.10 -15.67
C ILE A 401 12.55 -12.61 -15.30
N VAL A 402 13.27 -11.83 -14.51
CA VAL A 402 14.64 -12.13 -14.07
C VAL A 402 14.62 -12.49 -12.59
N LYS A 403 15.34 -13.55 -12.23
CA LYS A 403 15.61 -13.92 -10.84
C LYS A 403 16.98 -13.35 -10.47
N ASN A 404 17.07 -12.68 -9.33
CA ASN A 404 18.32 -12.17 -8.79
C ASN A 404 18.38 -12.48 -7.29
N ASP A 405 19.35 -13.29 -6.89
CA ASP A 405 19.59 -13.82 -5.54
C ASP A 405 18.31 -14.22 -4.80
N ASP A 406 17.68 -13.31 -4.04
CA ASP A 406 16.48 -13.59 -3.25
C ASP A 406 15.18 -12.94 -3.77
N MET A 407 15.16 -12.35 -4.98
CA MET A 407 13.96 -11.74 -5.54
C MET A 407 13.76 -11.94 -7.05
N ASN A 408 12.49 -11.81 -7.46
CA ASN A 408 12.07 -11.87 -8.85
C ASN A 408 11.69 -10.46 -9.33
N PHE A 409 12.05 -10.14 -10.56
CA PHE A 409 11.72 -8.86 -11.19
C PHE A 409 11.05 -9.11 -12.52
N LEU A 410 9.89 -8.49 -12.71
CA LEU A 410 9.37 -8.22 -14.05
C LEU A 410 10.09 -7.00 -14.62
N LEU A 411 10.66 -7.20 -15.80
CA LEU A 411 11.22 -6.14 -16.63
C LEU A 411 10.29 -5.95 -17.82
N VAL A 412 9.85 -4.71 -18.06
CA VAL A 412 9.11 -4.35 -19.28
C VAL A 412 9.87 -3.22 -19.97
N LYS A 413 10.29 -3.44 -21.21
CA LYS A 413 11.10 -2.49 -21.97
C LYS A 413 10.39 -2.06 -23.24
N LYS A 414 10.39 -0.75 -23.49
CA LYS A 414 10.00 -0.16 -24.77
C LYS A 414 10.92 1.02 -25.05
N ASN A 415 11.54 1.02 -26.23
CA ASN A 415 12.61 1.95 -26.59
C ASN A 415 13.75 1.92 -25.54
N ARG A 416 14.13 3.09 -25.01
CA ARG A 416 15.14 3.30 -23.96
C ARG A 416 14.59 3.28 -22.53
N ILE A 417 13.30 3.00 -22.38
CA ILE A 417 12.60 3.06 -21.10
C ILE A 417 12.41 1.63 -20.60
N MET A 418 12.88 1.36 -19.39
CA MET A 418 12.76 0.07 -18.73
C MET A 418 11.99 0.22 -17.42
N LEU A 419 10.83 -0.42 -17.34
CA LEU A 419 10.09 -0.61 -16.11
C LEU A 419 10.62 -1.83 -15.36
N ILE A 420 10.79 -1.66 -14.05
CA ILE A 420 11.24 -2.69 -13.12
C ILE A 420 10.17 -2.83 -12.03
N GLN A 421 9.56 -4.02 -11.97
CA GLN A 421 8.55 -4.39 -10.99
C GLN A 421 9.06 -5.58 -10.17
N PRO A 422 9.31 -5.41 -8.87
CA PRO A 422 9.53 -6.53 -7.96
C PRO A 422 8.30 -7.43 -7.88
N LEU A 423 8.54 -8.73 -7.85
CA LEU A 423 7.53 -9.79 -7.79
C LEU A 423 7.87 -10.81 -6.71
N ILE A 424 6.82 -11.39 -6.14
CA ILE A 424 6.93 -12.63 -5.39
C ILE A 424 6.83 -13.83 -6.34
N ALA A 425 7.47 -14.95 -6.01
CA ALA A 425 7.58 -16.14 -6.85
C ALA A 425 6.20 -16.69 -7.26
N SER A 426 5.23 -16.65 -6.34
CA SER A 426 3.84 -17.08 -6.61
C SER A 426 3.13 -16.27 -7.70
N GLN A 427 3.59 -15.06 -8.03
CA GLN A 427 2.99 -14.21 -9.07
C GLN A 427 3.46 -14.55 -10.49
N ILE A 428 4.61 -15.22 -10.65
CA ILE A 428 5.33 -15.30 -11.94
C ILE A 428 4.46 -15.82 -13.08
N ASN A 429 3.77 -16.95 -12.88
CA ASN A 429 2.97 -17.58 -13.94
C ASN A 429 1.78 -16.72 -14.36
N LEU A 430 1.11 -16.12 -13.37
CA LEU A 430 -0.03 -15.25 -13.60
C LEU A 430 0.39 -13.97 -14.33
N VAL A 431 1.49 -13.34 -13.90
CA VAL A 431 2.05 -12.16 -14.55
C VAL A 431 2.42 -12.44 -16.00
N LYS A 432 3.07 -13.59 -16.31
CA LYS A 432 3.37 -13.99 -17.69
C LYS A 432 2.10 -14.07 -18.54
N SER A 433 1.08 -14.78 -18.06
CA SER A 433 -0.21 -14.91 -18.73
C SER A 433 -0.87 -13.55 -19.02
N ARG A 434 -0.81 -12.61 -18.06
CA ARG A 434 -1.33 -11.24 -18.25
C ARG A 434 -0.52 -10.44 -19.28
N LEU A 435 0.80 -10.55 -19.28
CA LEU A 435 1.65 -9.81 -20.22
C LEU A 435 1.54 -10.33 -21.66
N ASP A 436 1.37 -11.64 -21.83
CA ASP A 436 1.11 -12.25 -23.14
C ASP A 436 -0.21 -11.74 -23.74
N GLN A 437 -1.23 -11.48 -22.92
CA GLN A 437 -2.52 -10.90 -23.34
C GLN A 437 -2.41 -9.42 -23.77
N ILE A 438 -1.44 -8.68 -23.23
CA ILE A 438 -1.19 -7.26 -23.53
C ILE A 438 -0.44 -7.10 -24.88
N ALA A 439 -0.14 -8.20 -25.58
CA ALA A 439 0.66 -8.29 -26.81
C ALA A 439 2.15 -7.92 -26.63
N ASN A 440 2.66 -7.98 -25.40
CA ASN A 440 4.09 -7.84 -25.16
C ASN A 440 4.84 -9.10 -25.62
N LYS A 441 5.99 -8.94 -26.26
CA LYS A 441 6.81 -10.07 -26.69
C LYS A 441 7.76 -10.49 -25.57
N ASN A 442 7.68 -11.75 -25.16
CA ASN A 442 8.69 -12.31 -24.28
C ASN A 442 10.04 -12.34 -25.00
N PHE A 443 11.08 -11.77 -24.39
CA PHE A 443 12.41 -11.75 -24.96
C PHE A 443 13.46 -11.93 -23.86
N LEU A 444 14.53 -12.65 -24.18
CA LEU A 444 15.63 -12.87 -23.24
C LEU A 444 16.40 -11.55 -23.02
N MET A 445 16.12 -10.88 -21.91
CA MET A 445 16.87 -9.71 -21.45
C MET A 445 17.84 -10.07 -20.33
N LEU A 446 19.10 -9.71 -20.49
CA LEU A 446 20.06 -9.63 -19.39
C LEU A 446 19.97 -8.22 -18.75
N LEU A 447 20.03 -8.16 -17.42
CA LEU A 447 20.12 -6.89 -16.71
C LEU A 447 21.49 -6.25 -16.99
N SER A 448 21.50 -4.98 -17.39
CA SER A 448 22.75 -4.21 -17.49
C SER A 448 23.26 -3.84 -16.10
N ASN A 449 24.55 -3.51 -15.99
CA ASN A 449 25.12 -3.02 -14.71
C ASN A 449 24.35 -1.78 -14.20
N LYS A 450 23.99 -0.83 -15.08
CA LYS A 450 23.18 0.33 -14.69
C LYS A 450 21.79 -0.07 -14.15
N ALA A 451 21.18 -1.13 -14.68
CA ALA A 451 19.91 -1.65 -14.18
C ALA A 451 20.04 -2.26 -12.78
N LEU A 452 21.09 -3.06 -12.54
CA LEU A 452 21.39 -3.63 -11.22
C LEU A 452 21.66 -2.55 -10.17
N GLU A 453 22.50 -1.57 -10.50
CA GLU A 453 22.77 -0.43 -9.60
C GLU A 453 21.52 0.40 -9.28
N SER A 454 20.63 0.54 -10.27
CA SER A 454 19.36 1.26 -10.06
C SER A 454 18.40 0.46 -9.18
N ILE A 455 18.42 -0.88 -9.26
CA ILE A 455 17.69 -1.77 -8.36
C ILE A 455 18.19 -1.61 -6.91
N ASP A 456 19.50 -1.48 -6.69
CA ASP A 456 20.06 -1.23 -5.36
C ASP A 456 19.60 0.12 -4.79
N LEU A 457 19.64 1.19 -5.61
CA LEU A 457 19.12 2.50 -5.22
C LEU A 457 17.63 2.44 -4.86
N TYR A 458 16.85 1.69 -5.64
CA TYR A 458 15.45 1.45 -5.35
C TYR A 458 15.27 0.77 -3.97
N PHE A 459 16.08 -0.23 -3.63
CA PHE A 459 16.02 -0.85 -2.30
C PHE A 459 16.36 0.09 -1.16
N MET A 460 17.35 0.95 -1.35
CA MET A 460 17.68 1.96 -0.34
C MET A 460 16.50 2.90 -0.08
N ASP A 461 15.82 3.38 -1.13
CA ASP A 461 14.61 4.21 -0.97
C ASP A 461 13.51 3.46 -0.20
N ARG A 462 13.29 2.18 -0.51
CA ARG A 462 12.26 1.36 0.14
C ARG A 462 12.60 1.02 1.58
N GLN A 463 13.88 0.80 1.88
CA GLN A 463 14.38 0.59 3.22
C GLN A 463 14.20 1.85 4.08
N LEU A 464 14.55 3.02 3.53
CA LEU A 464 14.29 4.31 4.16
C LEU A 464 12.82 4.42 4.54
N ASN A 465 11.91 4.18 3.59
CA ASN A 465 10.47 4.28 3.80
C ASN A 465 9.86 3.21 4.75
N ALA A 466 10.64 2.20 5.15
CA ALA A 466 10.20 1.13 6.04
C ALA A 466 10.75 1.23 7.47
N ASP A 467 11.73 2.12 7.72
CA ASP A 467 12.39 2.26 9.02
C ASP A 467 12.19 3.69 9.56
N ASP A 468 11.38 3.82 10.61
CA ASP A 468 11.03 5.12 11.21
C ASP A 468 12.27 5.95 11.60
N LYS A 469 13.36 5.31 12.06
CA LYS A 469 14.59 6.03 12.42
C LYS A 469 15.28 6.58 11.20
N MET A 470 15.28 5.84 10.10
CA MET A 470 15.83 6.31 8.83
C MET A 470 15.01 7.48 8.29
N ILE A 471 13.68 7.38 8.34
CA ILE A 471 12.77 8.47 7.91
C ILE A 471 13.05 9.74 8.73
N ASP A 472 13.11 9.62 10.05
CA ASP A 472 13.36 10.76 10.94
C ASP A 472 14.74 11.39 10.65
N GLN A 473 15.76 10.58 10.37
CA GLN A 473 17.09 11.07 9.99
C GLN A 473 17.07 11.78 8.62
N PHE A 474 16.39 11.22 7.63
CA PHE A 474 16.23 11.85 6.31
C PHE A 474 15.59 13.24 6.43
N PHE A 475 14.47 13.35 7.15
CA PHE A 475 13.82 14.65 7.36
C PHE A 475 14.68 15.61 8.18
N SER A 476 15.43 15.12 9.16
CA SER A 476 16.41 15.95 9.89
C SER A 476 17.45 16.55 8.96
N ASN A 477 18.00 15.76 8.03
CA ASN A 477 18.93 16.26 7.01
C ASN A 477 18.26 17.25 6.05
N LEU A 478 17.03 16.97 5.62
CA LEU A 478 16.28 17.82 4.71
C LEU A 478 16.00 19.20 5.32
N ASN A 479 15.62 19.28 6.60
CA ASN A 479 15.41 20.56 7.27
C ASN A 479 16.67 21.40 7.36
N LYS A 480 17.80 20.78 7.73
CA LYS A 480 19.07 21.49 7.79
C LYS A 480 19.42 22.09 6.43
N ALA A 481 19.17 21.34 5.36
CA ALA A 481 19.39 21.79 4.00
C ALA A 481 18.45 22.94 3.61
N ASN A 482 17.16 22.85 3.98
CA ASN A 482 16.18 23.90 3.72
C ASN A 482 16.47 25.18 4.51
N ASP A 483 16.83 25.07 5.79
CA ASP A 483 17.25 26.20 6.62
C ASP A 483 18.50 26.88 6.07
N GLU A 484 19.48 26.11 5.59
CA GLU A 484 20.68 26.64 4.94
C GLU A 484 20.34 27.36 3.64
N TYR A 485 19.50 26.75 2.80
CA TYR A 485 19.08 27.31 1.52
C TYR A 485 18.30 28.62 1.71
N LEU A 486 17.34 28.67 2.62
CA LEU A 486 16.58 29.89 2.95
C LEU A 486 17.47 30.99 3.54
N ARG A 487 18.53 30.64 4.28
CA ARG A 487 19.50 31.64 4.75
C ARG A 487 20.30 32.24 3.60
N LEU A 488 20.77 31.41 2.67
CA LEU A 488 21.57 31.84 1.52
C LEU A 488 20.75 32.62 0.47
N GLY A 489 19.46 32.31 0.33
CA GLY A 489 18.55 33.05 -0.56
C GLY A 489 18.11 34.42 -0.04
N ASN A 490 18.32 34.71 1.25
CA ASN A 490 18.00 35.99 1.89
C ASN A 490 19.23 36.91 2.09
N THR A 491 20.38 36.54 1.53
CA THR A 491 21.63 37.33 1.48
C THR A 491 21.96 37.68 0.04
#